data_AF-A0A0G2F585-F1
#
_entry.id   AF-A0A0G2F585-F1
#
_cell.length_a   1.000
_cell.length_b   1.000
_cell.length_c   1.000
_cell.angle_alpha   90.00
_cell.angle_beta   90.00
_cell.angle_gamma   90.00
#
_symmetry.space_group_name_H-M   'P 1'
#
loop_
_entity.id
_entity.type
_entity.pdbx_description
1 polymer ?
#
loop_
_entity_poly.entity_id
_entity_poly.type
_entity_poly.pdbx_seq_one_letter_code
_entity_poly.pdbx_strand_id
1 'polypeptide(L)'
;MTNLRPNHVDGKSIPEQMELVLAKWKPKHPDCVFKHYFYNKVDDAHVPFYHPGEHENAKEWEEALQNKPAPGLMPVLASGFEAVAERLKAQRVAMGRFNQRLHEINNCLDAILSKHDLEWSVRTINARRKHDALRRRTLVLARKVQVLRNRGYALSGDEDDLRIKLENMEKSVQDPAVNARLEELWSRLIMLRERAQILQSELQKKGLGEEQGLGEEVEVRVKKIVEDYEKQLQHLKKECELIKQDLEDWEKEHPR
;
A
#
# COMPACT_ATOMS: atom_id res chain seq x y z
N MET A 1 60.84 61.88 -7.39
CA MET A 1 61.09 60.42 -7.39
C MET A 1 60.47 59.91 -6.10
N THR A 2 59.31 59.28 -6.10
CA THR A 2 59.11 57.88 -6.47
C THR A 2 57.59 57.62 -6.63
N ASN A 3 57.17 57.13 -7.80
CA ASN A 3 55.81 56.66 -8.02
C ASN A 3 55.69 55.22 -7.48
N LEU A 4 54.98 55.07 -6.35
CA LEU A 4 54.53 53.78 -5.86
C LEU A 4 53.36 53.31 -6.75
N ARG A 5 53.65 52.42 -7.70
CA ARG A 5 52.59 51.63 -8.37
C ARG A 5 52.19 50.49 -7.42
N PRO A 6 50.90 50.25 -7.18
CA PRO A 6 50.47 49.05 -6.48
C PRO A 6 50.70 47.84 -7.40
N ASN A 7 51.36 46.82 -6.86
CA ASN A 7 51.57 45.53 -7.51
C ASN A 7 50.23 44.93 -7.93
N HIS A 8 50.00 44.83 -9.23
CA HIS A 8 48.89 44.05 -9.79
C HIS A 8 49.33 42.59 -9.82
N VAL A 9 48.57 41.72 -9.14
CA VAL A 9 48.96 40.35 -8.81
C VAL A 9 48.84 39.36 -9.98
N ASP A 10 48.38 39.78 -11.17
CA ASP A 10 48.33 38.90 -12.34
C ASP A 10 49.01 39.55 -13.54
N GLY A 11 50.08 38.92 -14.04
CA GLY A 11 50.91 39.40 -15.17
C GLY A 11 50.25 39.36 -16.54
N LYS A 12 48.92 39.51 -16.64
CA LYS A 12 48.15 39.48 -17.89
C LYS A 12 47.73 40.87 -18.30
N SER A 13 47.86 41.18 -19.59
CA SER A 13 47.46 42.48 -20.12
C SER A 13 45.93 42.66 -20.03
N ILE A 14 45.43 43.90 -19.92
CA ILE A 14 43.98 44.19 -19.93
C ILE A 14 43.23 43.51 -21.09
N PRO A 15 43.72 43.53 -22.35
CA PRO A 15 43.05 42.81 -23.44
C PRO A 15 43.02 41.29 -23.21
N GLU A 16 44.09 40.69 -22.69
CA GLU A 16 44.09 39.25 -22.33
C GLU A 16 43.08 38.93 -21.24
N GLN A 17 42.91 39.81 -20.24
CA GLN A 17 41.90 39.63 -19.20
C GLN A 17 40.47 39.70 -19.76
N MET A 18 40.22 40.62 -20.70
CA MET A 18 38.92 40.73 -21.39
C MET A 18 38.62 39.51 -22.27
N GLU A 19 39.61 39.02 -23.03
CA GLU A 19 39.48 37.79 -23.81
C GLU A 19 39.22 36.57 -22.92
N LEU A 20 39.87 36.50 -21.76
CA LEU A 20 39.69 35.41 -20.81
C LEU A 20 38.29 35.43 -20.18
N VAL A 21 37.77 36.62 -19.83
CA VAL A 21 36.37 36.75 -19.40
C VAL A 21 35.42 36.32 -20.50
N LEU A 22 35.63 36.76 -21.74
CA LEU A 22 34.79 36.33 -22.87
C LEU A 22 34.86 34.81 -23.11
N ALA A 23 36.05 34.21 -22.96
CA ALA A 23 36.25 32.77 -23.08
C ALA A 23 35.49 31.99 -21.99
N LYS A 24 35.48 32.48 -20.74
CA LYS A 24 34.76 31.84 -19.63
C LYS A 24 33.25 31.75 -19.82
N TRP A 25 32.67 32.71 -20.54
CA TRP A 25 31.22 32.79 -20.80
C TRP A 25 30.80 32.08 -22.10
N LYS A 26 31.74 31.59 -22.91
CA LYS A 26 31.43 30.85 -24.15
C LYS A 26 31.26 29.35 -23.85
N PRO A 27 30.07 28.75 -24.02
CA PRO A 27 29.81 27.36 -23.64
C PRO A 27 30.60 26.33 -24.46
N LYS A 28 31.03 26.69 -25.68
CA LYS A 28 31.86 25.81 -26.52
C LYS A 28 33.35 25.95 -26.26
N HIS A 29 33.76 26.91 -25.43
CA HIS A 29 35.17 27.15 -25.16
C HIS A 29 35.68 26.18 -24.07
N PRO A 30 36.89 25.60 -24.21
CA PRO A 30 37.46 24.70 -23.22
C PRO A 30 37.61 25.35 -21.83
N ASP A 31 37.86 26.66 -21.78
CA ASP A 31 37.96 27.43 -20.52
C ASP A 31 36.61 27.93 -19.96
N CYS A 32 35.47 27.42 -20.45
CA CYS A 32 34.18 27.78 -19.89
C CYS A 32 34.09 27.36 -18.42
N VAL A 33 33.67 28.28 -17.55
CA VAL A 33 33.54 28.02 -16.10
C VAL A 33 32.20 27.35 -15.77
N PHE A 34 31.19 27.53 -16.62
CA PHE A 34 29.85 27.00 -16.39
C PHE A 34 29.71 25.54 -16.85
N LYS A 35 30.59 24.67 -16.38
CA LYS A 35 30.60 23.24 -16.68
C LYS A 35 30.15 22.44 -15.47
N HIS A 36 29.20 21.54 -15.65
CA HIS A 36 28.78 20.61 -14.61
C HIS A 36 28.40 19.26 -15.21
N TYR A 37 28.75 18.17 -14.52
CA TYR A 37 28.41 16.81 -14.92
C TYR A 37 27.11 16.35 -14.25
N PHE A 38 26.11 16.04 -15.06
CA PHE A 38 24.92 15.33 -14.62
C PHE A 38 25.07 13.84 -14.89
N TYR A 39 24.34 13.02 -14.14
CA TYR A 39 24.38 11.57 -14.29
C TYR A 39 23.06 11.05 -14.87
N ASN A 40 23.13 10.38 -16.01
CA ASN A 40 21.98 9.76 -16.67
C ASN A 40 21.95 8.27 -16.43
N LYS A 41 20.77 7.74 -16.09
CA LYS A 41 20.59 6.29 -16.03
C LYS A 41 20.57 5.72 -17.44
N VAL A 42 21.45 4.77 -17.67
CA VAL A 42 21.62 4.04 -18.92
C VAL A 42 21.48 2.55 -18.59
N ASP A 43 21.02 1.77 -19.56
CA ASP A 43 21.04 0.32 -19.46
C ASP A 43 22.48 -0.21 -19.54
N ASP A 44 22.80 -1.25 -18.77
CA ASP A 44 24.18 -1.73 -18.60
C ASP A 44 24.80 -2.19 -19.93
N ALA A 45 23.98 -2.72 -20.84
CA ALA A 45 24.40 -3.09 -22.19
C ALA A 45 24.89 -1.91 -23.04
N HIS A 46 24.43 -0.70 -22.73
CA HIS A 46 24.75 0.50 -23.51
C HIS A 46 25.90 1.33 -22.93
N VAL A 47 26.34 1.02 -21.70
CA VAL A 47 27.44 1.72 -21.01
C VAL A 47 28.72 1.84 -21.86
N PRO A 48 29.17 0.79 -22.58
CA PRO A 48 30.41 0.87 -23.36
C PRO A 48 30.38 1.86 -24.54
N PHE A 49 29.18 2.27 -24.99
CA PHE A 49 29.04 3.20 -26.13
C PHE A 49 29.18 4.67 -25.76
N TYR A 50 29.24 4.99 -24.46
CA TYR A 50 29.37 6.37 -24.00
C TYR A 50 30.84 6.75 -23.90
N HIS A 51 31.23 7.78 -24.65
CA HIS A 51 32.56 8.36 -24.66
C HIS A 51 32.48 9.87 -24.45
N PRO A 52 33.59 10.53 -24.06
CA PRO A 52 33.64 11.99 -23.97
C PRO A 52 33.30 12.65 -25.31
N GLY A 53 32.68 13.82 -25.27
CA GLY A 53 32.39 14.65 -26.45
C GLY A 53 33.64 15.34 -27.03
N GLU A 54 33.52 15.90 -28.24
CA GLU A 54 34.63 16.51 -28.99
C GLU A 54 35.32 17.71 -28.29
N HIS A 55 34.64 18.36 -27.34
CA HIS A 55 35.14 19.53 -26.61
C HIS A 55 35.27 19.28 -25.10
N GLU A 56 35.29 18.01 -24.71
CA GLU A 56 35.29 17.58 -23.32
C GLU A 56 36.70 17.15 -22.87
N ASN A 57 37.08 17.57 -21.67
CA ASN A 57 38.38 17.20 -21.11
C ASN A 57 38.31 15.75 -20.62
N ALA A 58 39.13 14.86 -21.18
CA ALA A 58 39.16 13.44 -20.80
C ALA A 58 39.40 13.22 -19.29
N LYS A 59 40.21 14.09 -18.66
CA LYS A 59 40.46 14.05 -17.20
C LYS A 59 39.19 14.32 -16.38
N GLU A 60 38.43 15.35 -16.74
CA GLU A 60 37.20 15.70 -16.03
C GLU A 60 36.13 14.62 -16.20
N TRP A 61 36.08 14.00 -17.39
CA TRP A 61 35.20 12.86 -17.65
C TRP A 61 35.55 11.64 -16.79
N GLU A 62 36.83 11.28 -16.69
CA GLU A 62 37.28 10.19 -15.83
C GLU A 62 37.02 10.47 -14.35
N GLU A 63 37.25 11.71 -13.89
CA GLU A 63 36.91 12.14 -12.53
C GLU A 63 35.40 12.03 -12.26
N ALA A 64 34.55 12.38 -13.22
CA ALA A 64 33.10 12.20 -13.12
C ALA A 64 32.70 10.71 -13.10
N LEU A 65 33.36 9.87 -13.90
CA LEU A 65 33.15 8.41 -13.85
C LEU A 65 33.55 7.81 -12.50
N GLN A 66 34.65 8.27 -11.89
CA GLN A 66 35.09 7.82 -10.58
C GLN A 66 34.12 8.26 -9.46
N ASN A 67 33.59 9.47 -9.54
CA ASN A 67 32.69 10.05 -8.54
C ASN A 67 31.20 9.75 -8.78
N LYS A 68 30.90 8.66 -9.49
CA LYS A 68 29.55 8.26 -9.85
C LYS A 68 28.76 7.76 -8.61
N PRO A 69 27.50 8.21 -8.40
CA PRO A 69 26.77 7.91 -7.17
C PRO A 69 26.19 6.49 -7.10
N ALA A 70 25.98 5.83 -8.24
CA ALA A 70 25.48 4.45 -8.31
C ALA A 70 25.84 3.81 -9.67
N PRO A 71 26.01 2.48 -9.77
CA PRO A 71 26.25 1.78 -11.05
C PRO A 71 25.15 2.06 -12.09
N GLY A 72 25.46 1.92 -13.39
CA GLY A 72 24.51 2.20 -14.49
C GLY A 72 24.23 3.68 -14.82
N LEU A 73 24.83 4.63 -14.09
CA LEU A 73 24.77 6.06 -14.42
C LEU A 73 25.94 6.56 -15.29
N MET A 74 25.70 7.22 -16.42
CA MET A 74 26.78 7.80 -17.23
C MET A 74 26.82 9.33 -17.09
N PRO A 75 28.02 9.92 -16.96
CA PRO A 75 28.17 11.37 -16.88
C PRO A 75 27.77 12.01 -18.21
N VAL A 76 27.17 13.20 -18.13
CA VAL A 76 26.79 14.04 -19.26
C VAL A 76 27.13 15.47 -18.90
N LEU A 77 28.02 16.06 -19.69
CA LEU A 77 28.41 17.45 -19.51
C LEU A 77 27.29 18.40 -19.90
N ALA A 78 26.94 19.27 -18.97
CA ALA A 78 26.16 20.48 -19.24
C ALA A 78 27.10 21.68 -19.21
N SER A 79 27.25 22.31 -20.39
CA SER A 79 28.02 23.55 -20.54
C SER A 79 27.07 24.73 -20.75
N GLY A 80 27.14 25.71 -19.84
CA GLY A 80 26.32 26.91 -19.87
C GLY A 80 24.85 26.68 -19.47
N PHE A 81 24.08 27.76 -19.48
CA PHE A 81 22.68 27.74 -19.06
C PHE A 81 21.74 27.06 -20.05
N GLU A 82 22.12 26.97 -21.32
CA GLU A 82 21.32 26.32 -22.36
C GLU A 82 21.18 24.82 -22.09
N ALA A 83 22.29 24.13 -21.78
CA ALA A 83 22.28 22.71 -21.43
C ALA A 83 21.46 22.42 -20.16
N VAL A 84 21.49 23.32 -19.17
CA VAL A 84 20.63 23.22 -17.98
C VAL A 84 19.15 23.42 -18.34
N ALA A 85 18.83 24.35 -19.24
CA ALA A 85 17.47 24.55 -19.72
C ALA A 85 16.94 23.32 -20.49
N GLU A 86 17.77 22.69 -21.31
CA GLU A 86 17.45 21.41 -21.96
C GLU A 86 17.19 20.30 -20.95
N ARG A 87 18.00 20.23 -19.89
CA ARG A 87 17.79 19.28 -18.80
C ARG A 87 16.45 19.48 -18.09
N LEU A 88 16.07 20.73 -17.81
CA LEU A 88 14.78 21.07 -17.22
C LEU A 88 13.60 20.69 -18.14
N LYS A 89 13.74 20.90 -19.46
CA LYS A 89 12.74 20.45 -20.45
C LYS A 89 12.59 18.93 -20.41
N ALA A 90 13.69 18.17 -20.39
CA ALA A 90 13.66 16.71 -20.30
C ALA A 90 13.02 16.21 -18.99
N GLN A 91 13.34 16.85 -17.85
CA GLN A 91 12.71 16.53 -16.57
C GLN A 91 11.20 16.79 -16.59
N ARG A 92 10.74 17.90 -17.17
CA ARG A 92 9.31 18.19 -17.32
C ARG A 92 8.58 17.12 -18.12
N VAL A 93 9.17 16.66 -19.23
CA VAL A 93 8.61 15.57 -20.04
C VAL A 93 8.55 14.27 -19.23
N ALA A 94 9.61 13.93 -18.49
CA ALA A 94 9.63 12.76 -17.63
C ALA A 94 8.58 12.82 -16.52
N MET A 95 8.41 13.97 -15.85
CA MET A 95 7.35 14.18 -14.85
C MET A 95 5.95 14.00 -15.46
N GLY A 96 5.73 14.48 -16.68
CA GLY A 96 4.47 14.24 -17.41
C GLY A 96 4.20 12.74 -17.59
N ARG A 97 5.22 11.96 -17.99
CA ARG A 97 5.10 10.50 -18.13
C ARG A 97 4.85 9.80 -16.78
N PHE A 98 5.52 10.23 -15.71
CA PHE A 98 5.29 9.67 -14.37
C PHE A 98 3.87 9.93 -13.88
N ASN A 99 3.36 11.16 -14.03
CA ASN A 99 1.99 11.50 -13.66
C ASN A 99 0.98 10.68 -14.47
N GLN A 100 1.19 10.55 -15.78
CA GLN A 100 0.33 9.71 -16.62
C GLN A 100 0.32 8.26 -16.12
N ARG A 101 1.48 7.69 -15.83
CA ARG A 101 1.58 6.31 -15.34
C ARG A 101 0.95 6.13 -13.96
N LEU A 102 1.09 7.11 -13.07
CA LEU A 102 0.43 7.12 -11.77
C LEU A 102 -1.10 7.16 -11.91
N HIS A 103 -1.62 7.98 -12.83
CA HIS A 103 -3.05 8.01 -13.13
C HIS A 103 -3.54 6.68 -13.70
N GLU A 104 -2.77 6.03 -14.58
CA GLU A 104 -3.12 4.70 -15.08
C GLU A 104 -3.19 3.65 -13.95
N ILE A 105 -2.24 3.69 -13.01
CA ILE A 105 -2.25 2.80 -11.83
C ILE A 105 -3.47 3.09 -10.96
N ASN A 106 -3.77 4.36 -10.70
CA ASN A 106 -4.92 4.75 -9.90
C ASN A 106 -6.23 4.27 -10.54
N ASN A 107 -6.39 4.48 -11.85
CA ASN A 107 -7.57 4.02 -12.58
C ASN A 107 -7.71 2.48 -12.55
N CYS A 108 -6.59 1.75 -12.62
CA CYS A 108 -6.61 0.29 -12.46
C CYS A 108 -7.06 -0.12 -11.05
N LEU A 109 -6.56 0.54 -10.01
CA LEU A 109 -6.95 0.29 -8.62
C LEU A 109 -8.44 0.60 -8.40
N ASP A 110 -8.91 1.75 -8.88
CA ASP A 110 -10.33 2.15 -8.81
C ASP A 110 -11.23 1.12 -9.49
N ALA A 111 -10.82 0.60 -10.65
CA ALA A 111 -11.56 -0.45 -11.35
C ALA A 111 -11.59 -1.78 -10.57
N ILE A 112 -10.50 -2.16 -9.91
CA ILE A 112 -10.44 -3.37 -9.07
C ILE A 112 -11.34 -3.20 -7.84
N LEU A 113 -11.25 -2.06 -7.15
CA LEU A 113 -12.06 -1.76 -5.97
C LEU A 113 -13.56 -1.74 -6.31
N SER A 114 -13.94 -1.06 -7.40
CA SER A 114 -15.32 -1.03 -7.89
C SER A 114 -15.87 -2.43 -8.18
N LYS A 115 -15.09 -3.29 -8.84
CA LYS A 115 -15.47 -4.68 -9.09
C LYS A 115 -15.60 -5.49 -7.81
N HIS A 116 -14.66 -5.34 -6.88
CA HIS A 116 -14.71 -6.05 -5.60
C HIS A 116 -15.98 -5.69 -4.81
N ASP A 117 -16.29 -4.40 -4.69
CA ASP A 117 -17.36 -3.91 -3.84
C ASP A 117 -18.74 -4.16 -4.44
N LEU A 118 -18.91 -3.92 -5.74
CA LEU A 118 -20.21 -4.03 -6.40
C LEU A 118 -20.52 -5.44 -6.91
N GLU A 119 -19.52 -6.16 -7.41
CA GLU A 119 -19.73 -7.45 -8.07
C GLU A 119 -19.37 -8.62 -7.17
N TRP A 120 -18.13 -8.68 -6.67
CA TRP A 120 -17.64 -9.86 -5.96
C TRP A 120 -18.23 -10.00 -4.57
N SER A 121 -18.35 -8.92 -3.81
CA SER A 121 -18.94 -8.93 -2.47
C SER A 121 -20.40 -9.40 -2.51
N VAL A 122 -21.19 -8.84 -3.43
CA VAL A 122 -22.59 -9.22 -3.63
C VAL A 122 -22.72 -10.67 -4.09
N ARG A 123 -21.90 -11.10 -5.07
CA ARG A 123 -21.89 -12.50 -5.53
C ARG A 123 -21.51 -13.47 -4.42
N THR A 124 -20.54 -13.11 -3.57
CA THR A 124 -20.10 -13.94 -2.44
C THR A 124 -21.22 -14.12 -1.42
N ILE A 125 -21.91 -13.04 -1.03
CA ILE A 125 -23.04 -13.13 -0.10
C ILE A 125 -24.18 -13.97 -0.71
N ASN A 126 -24.49 -13.76 -1.99
CA ASN A 126 -25.52 -14.54 -2.67
C ASN A 126 -25.15 -16.02 -2.82
N ALA A 127 -23.87 -16.32 -3.08
CA ALA A 127 -23.37 -17.68 -3.13
C ALA A 127 -23.47 -18.36 -1.76
N ARG A 128 -23.11 -17.67 -0.67
CA ARG A 128 -23.28 -18.18 0.71
C ARG A 128 -24.75 -18.48 1.02
N ARG A 129 -25.67 -17.56 0.70
CA ARG A 129 -27.13 -17.78 0.87
C ARG A 129 -27.64 -18.97 0.07
N LYS A 130 -27.22 -19.11 -1.19
CA LYS A 130 -27.57 -20.25 -2.04
C LYS A 130 -27.01 -21.56 -1.49
N HIS A 131 -25.76 -21.54 -1.03
CA HIS A 131 -25.11 -22.69 -0.40
C HIS A 131 -25.89 -23.13 0.83
N ASP A 132 -26.32 -22.23 1.71
CA ASP A 132 -27.12 -22.57 2.89
C ASP A 132 -28.49 -23.16 2.52
N ALA A 133 -29.15 -22.61 1.50
CA ALA A 133 -30.41 -23.14 1.01
C ALA A 133 -30.23 -24.55 0.40
N LEU A 134 -29.18 -24.76 -0.39
CA LEU A 134 -28.85 -26.06 -0.96
C LEU A 134 -28.47 -27.06 0.12
N ARG A 135 -27.64 -26.68 1.10
CA ARG A 135 -27.28 -27.48 2.27
C ARG A 135 -28.52 -27.97 3.03
N ARG A 136 -29.52 -27.09 3.22
CA ARG A 136 -30.80 -27.49 3.83
C ARG A 136 -31.57 -28.48 2.96
N ARG A 137 -31.66 -28.24 1.64
CA ARG A 137 -32.34 -29.13 0.69
C ARG A 137 -31.67 -30.50 0.61
N THR A 138 -30.34 -30.55 0.56
CA THR A 138 -29.57 -31.80 0.54
C THR A 138 -29.76 -32.57 1.84
N LEU A 139 -29.76 -31.91 3.00
CA LEU A 139 -30.05 -32.55 4.29
C LEU A 139 -31.48 -33.12 4.32
N VAL A 140 -32.48 -32.36 3.87
CA VAL A 140 -33.87 -32.85 3.81
C VAL A 140 -34.00 -34.05 2.87
N LEU A 141 -33.31 -34.03 1.72
CA LEU A 141 -33.29 -35.15 0.79
C LEU A 141 -32.61 -36.36 1.42
N ALA A 142 -31.43 -36.19 2.02
CA ALA A 142 -30.70 -37.25 2.71
C ALA A 142 -31.55 -37.90 3.81
N ARG A 143 -32.28 -37.10 4.60
CA ARG A 143 -33.25 -37.59 5.58
C ARG A 143 -34.33 -38.44 4.92
N LYS A 144 -34.95 -37.97 3.83
CA LYS A 144 -36.00 -38.72 3.14
C LYS A 144 -35.48 -40.05 2.58
N VAL A 145 -34.28 -40.04 2.00
CA VAL A 145 -33.63 -41.25 1.47
C VAL A 145 -33.38 -42.26 2.60
N GLN A 146 -32.84 -41.83 3.74
CA GLN A 146 -32.61 -42.70 4.89
C GLN A 146 -33.91 -43.32 5.40
N VAL A 147 -34.97 -42.50 5.57
CA VAL A 147 -36.28 -42.97 6.06
C VAL A 147 -36.91 -43.96 5.10
N LEU A 148 -36.88 -43.70 3.79
CA LEU A 148 -37.51 -44.58 2.80
C LEU A 148 -36.74 -45.89 2.62
N ARG A 149 -35.41 -45.84 2.62
CA ARG A 149 -34.56 -47.03 2.51
C ARG A 149 -34.66 -47.94 3.73
N ASN A 150 -34.67 -47.36 4.92
CA ASN A 150 -34.68 -48.10 6.18
C ASN A 150 -36.09 -48.38 6.70
N ARG A 151 -37.13 -48.09 5.91
CA ARG A 151 -38.52 -48.27 6.35
C ARG A 151 -38.81 -49.76 6.57
N GLY A 152 -39.17 -50.11 7.80
CA GLY A 152 -39.48 -51.48 8.20
C GLY A 152 -38.30 -52.28 8.74
N TYR A 153 -37.10 -51.70 8.76
CA TYR A 153 -35.97 -52.25 9.51
C TYR A 153 -35.97 -51.70 10.94
N ALA A 154 -35.43 -52.48 11.88
CA ALA A 154 -35.21 -52.01 13.25
C ALA A 154 -34.16 -50.89 13.26
N LEU A 155 -34.30 -49.94 14.20
CA LEU A 155 -33.36 -48.85 14.39
C LEU A 155 -31.97 -49.41 14.73
N SER A 156 -30.92 -48.90 14.08
CA SER A 156 -29.54 -49.28 14.42
C SER A 156 -29.08 -48.62 15.73
N GLY A 157 -28.08 -49.19 16.40
CA GLY A 157 -27.48 -48.58 17.61
C GLY A 157 -26.96 -47.16 17.36
N ASP A 158 -26.31 -46.93 16.22
CA ASP A 158 -25.82 -45.60 15.83
C ASP A 158 -26.95 -44.57 15.64
N GLU A 159 -28.14 -45.02 15.24
CA GLU A 159 -29.32 -44.15 15.08
C GLU A 159 -29.93 -43.77 16.44
N ASP A 160 -29.87 -44.67 17.44
CA ASP A 160 -30.31 -44.36 18.79
C ASP A 160 -29.35 -43.37 19.48
N ASP A 161 -28.04 -43.52 19.28
CA ASP A 161 -27.04 -42.53 19.74
C ASP A 161 -27.29 -41.14 19.13
N LEU A 162 -27.61 -41.08 17.84
CA LEU A 162 -27.94 -39.83 17.16
C LEU A 162 -29.26 -39.24 17.68
N ARG A 163 -30.26 -40.08 17.95
CA ARG A 163 -31.54 -39.67 18.55
C ARG A 163 -31.32 -39.03 19.92
N ILE A 164 -30.56 -39.67 20.81
CA ILE A 164 -30.25 -39.17 22.15
C ILE A 164 -29.55 -37.79 22.06
N LYS A 165 -28.59 -37.64 21.14
CA LYS A 165 -27.92 -36.34 20.90
C LYS A 165 -28.91 -35.27 20.44
N LEU A 166 -29.83 -35.59 19.53
CA LEU A 166 -30.85 -34.66 19.05
C LEU A 166 -31.84 -34.26 20.15
N GLU A 167 -32.32 -35.21 20.95
CA GLU A 167 -33.22 -34.93 22.07
C GLU A 167 -32.57 -34.04 23.12
N ASN A 168 -31.28 -34.26 23.42
CA ASN A 168 -30.54 -33.40 24.34
C ASN A 168 -30.38 -31.98 23.80
N MET A 169 -30.08 -31.84 22.50
CA MET A 169 -30.03 -30.52 21.85
C MET A 169 -31.40 -29.84 21.84
N GLU A 170 -32.47 -30.56 21.52
CA GLU A 170 -33.83 -30.02 21.52
C GLU A 170 -34.24 -29.50 22.90
N LYS A 171 -34.00 -30.27 23.97
CA LYS A 171 -34.26 -29.84 25.35
C LYS A 171 -33.48 -28.58 25.72
N SER A 172 -32.22 -28.47 25.28
CA SER A 172 -31.40 -27.28 25.55
C SER A 172 -31.91 -26.02 24.83
N VAL A 173 -32.49 -26.17 23.63
CA VAL A 173 -33.02 -25.06 22.83
C VAL A 173 -34.43 -24.66 23.28
N GLN A 174 -35.24 -25.63 23.71
CA GLN A 174 -36.61 -25.39 24.19
C GLN A 174 -36.68 -24.97 25.67
N ASP A 175 -35.53 -24.74 26.32
CA ASP A 175 -35.49 -24.25 27.70
C ASP A 175 -36.16 -22.87 27.81
N PRO A 176 -37.28 -22.72 28.54
CA PRO A 176 -37.97 -21.45 28.73
C PRO A 176 -37.07 -20.36 29.32
N ALA A 177 -36.04 -20.73 30.09
CA ALA A 177 -35.10 -19.77 30.65
C ALA A 177 -34.26 -19.07 29.58
N VAL A 178 -33.93 -19.74 28.47
CA VAL A 178 -33.20 -19.15 27.34
C VAL A 178 -34.07 -18.10 26.64
N ASN A 179 -35.34 -18.43 26.38
CA ASN A 179 -36.28 -17.48 25.77
C ASN A 179 -36.56 -16.28 26.68
N ALA A 180 -36.76 -16.51 27.98
CA ALA A 180 -36.95 -15.44 28.96
C ALA A 180 -35.74 -14.48 29.01
N ARG A 181 -34.51 -15.00 28.96
CA ARG A 181 -33.29 -14.18 28.88
C ARG A 181 -33.21 -13.36 27.59
N LEU A 182 -33.63 -13.92 26.46
CA LEU A 182 -33.68 -13.18 25.20
C LEU A 182 -34.68 -12.03 25.27
N GLU A 183 -35.88 -12.27 25.79
CA GLU A 183 -36.90 -11.23 25.99
C GLU A 183 -36.44 -10.13 26.97
N GLU A 184 -35.76 -10.51 28.05
CA GLU A 184 -35.16 -9.57 28.99
C GLU A 184 -34.07 -8.71 28.31
N LEU A 185 -33.19 -9.32 27.52
CA LEU A 185 -32.17 -8.57 26.77
C LEU A 185 -32.78 -7.62 25.74
N TRP A 186 -33.84 -8.05 25.05
CA TRP A 186 -34.56 -7.19 24.10
C TRP A 186 -35.21 -5.99 24.78
N SER A 187 -35.91 -6.20 25.90
CA SER A 187 -36.52 -5.10 26.66
C SER A 187 -35.46 -4.14 27.22
N ARG A 188 -34.34 -4.66 27.73
CA ARG A 188 -33.19 -3.83 28.17
C ARG A 188 -32.60 -3.02 27.03
N LEU A 189 -32.44 -3.62 25.85
CA LEU A 189 -31.92 -2.93 24.67
C LEU A 189 -32.86 -1.80 24.24
N ILE A 190 -34.17 -2.04 24.23
CA ILE A 190 -35.18 -1.01 23.92
C ILE A 190 -35.07 0.16 24.91
N MET A 191 -35.02 -0.13 26.22
CA MET A 191 -34.85 0.91 27.24
C MET A 191 -33.55 1.70 27.07
N LEU A 192 -32.42 1.03 26.78
CA LEU A 192 -31.14 1.70 26.54
C LEU A 192 -31.17 2.57 25.29
N ARG A 193 -31.83 2.10 24.22
CA ARG A 193 -32.01 2.87 22.99
C ARG A 193 -32.85 4.12 23.24
N GLU A 194 -33.96 4.01 23.95
CA GLU A 194 -34.81 5.15 24.31
C GLU A 194 -34.03 6.18 25.13
N ARG A 195 -33.28 5.74 26.14
CA ARG A 195 -32.44 6.63 26.95
C ARG A 195 -31.34 7.30 26.12
N ALA A 196 -30.69 6.56 25.22
CA ALA A 196 -29.69 7.11 24.32
C ALA A 196 -30.28 8.16 23.37
N GLN A 197 -31.49 7.93 22.84
CA GLN A 197 -32.19 8.89 21.99
C GLN A 197 -32.56 10.17 22.75
N ILE A 198 -33.05 10.04 23.99
CA ILE A 198 -33.34 11.21 24.84
C ILE A 198 -32.06 12.00 25.09
N LEU A 199 -30.98 11.33 25.53
CA LEU A 199 -29.70 11.98 25.80
C LEU A 199 -29.13 12.67 24.54
N GLN A 200 -29.21 12.02 23.38
CA GLN A 200 -28.78 12.61 22.11
C GLN A 200 -29.58 13.87 21.77
N SER A 201 -30.91 13.85 21.97
CA SER A 201 -31.77 15.02 21.76
C SER A 201 -31.46 16.15 22.74
N GLU A 202 -31.09 15.84 23.99
CA GLU A 202 -30.69 16.82 24.99
C GLU A 202 -29.32 17.44 24.68
N LEU A 203 -28.37 16.65 24.20
CA LEU A 203 -27.05 17.11 23.76
C LEU A 203 -27.16 18.02 22.54
N GLN A 204 -28.01 17.65 21.56
CA GLN A 204 -28.31 18.48 20.39
C GLN A 204 -28.95 19.82 20.80
N LYS A 205 -29.91 19.80 21.73
CA LYS A 205 -30.52 21.04 22.28
C LYS A 205 -29.52 21.95 22.99
N LYS A 206 -28.48 21.38 23.60
CA LYS A 206 -27.41 22.13 24.29
C LYS A 206 -26.37 22.71 23.33
N GLY A 207 -26.50 22.52 22.01
CA GLY A 207 -25.53 23.00 21.02
C GLY A 207 -24.15 22.36 21.13
N LEU A 208 -23.99 21.34 21.98
CA LEU A 208 -22.78 20.52 22.13
C LEU A 208 -22.76 19.42 21.06
N GLY A 209 -23.22 19.75 19.85
CA GLY A 209 -23.25 18.83 18.73
C GLY A 209 -21.87 18.79 18.07
N GLU A 210 -21.13 17.72 18.30
CA GLU A 210 -20.07 17.17 17.42
C GLU A 210 -18.87 18.06 17.03
N GLU A 211 -18.80 19.35 17.38
CA GLU A 211 -17.67 20.22 16.99
C GLU A 211 -16.41 20.03 17.85
N GLN A 212 -16.48 19.26 18.94
CA GLN A 212 -15.30 18.83 19.72
C GLN A 212 -14.85 17.42 19.31
N GLY A 213 -14.75 17.19 18.01
CA GLY A 213 -14.02 16.03 17.47
C GLY A 213 -12.57 16.04 17.94
N LEU A 214 -11.93 14.88 17.90
CA LEU A 214 -10.47 14.82 18.02
C LEU A 214 -9.87 15.71 16.93
N GLY A 215 -8.86 16.51 17.26
CA GLY A 215 -8.22 17.36 16.26
C GLY A 215 -7.73 16.51 15.08
N GLU A 216 -7.90 17.02 13.85
CA GLU A 216 -7.60 16.31 12.60
C GLU A 216 -6.20 15.65 12.60
N GLU A 217 -5.21 16.32 13.20
CA GLU A 217 -3.86 15.77 13.38
C GLU A 217 -3.82 14.50 14.24
N VAL A 218 -4.61 14.43 15.31
CA VAL A 218 -4.72 13.26 16.17
C VAL A 218 -5.35 12.11 15.40
N GLU A 219 -6.39 12.38 14.61
CA GLU A 219 -7.05 11.37 13.79
C GLU A 219 -6.10 10.76 12.74
N VAL A 220 -5.30 11.59 12.06
CA VAL A 220 -4.29 11.11 11.10
C VAL A 220 -3.24 10.24 11.79
N ARG A 221 -2.77 10.63 12.98
CA ARG A 221 -1.86 9.79 13.77
C ARG A 221 -2.50 8.47 14.19
N VAL A 222 -3.74 8.49 14.65
CA VAL A 222 -4.47 7.29 15.06
C VAL A 222 -4.68 6.35 13.87
N LYS A 223 -5.07 6.86 12.70
CA LYS A 223 -5.18 6.05 11.47
C LYS A 223 -3.88 5.34 11.14
N LYS A 224 -2.76 6.07 11.15
CA LYS A 224 -1.44 5.47 10.90
C LYS A 224 -1.08 4.38 11.91
N ILE A 225 -1.32 4.61 13.20
CA ILE A 225 -1.08 3.61 14.25
C ILE A 225 -1.94 2.36 14.03
N VAL A 226 -3.21 2.54 13.66
CA VAL A 226 -4.12 1.43 13.37
C VAL A 226 -3.67 0.64 12.16
N GLU A 227 -3.23 1.29 11.08
CA GLU A 227 -2.68 0.62 9.89
C GLU A 227 -1.40 -0.18 10.22
N ASP A 228 -0.53 0.37 11.06
CA ASP A 228 0.69 -0.31 11.49
C ASP A 228 0.38 -1.53 12.38
N TYR A 229 -0.57 -1.40 13.30
CA TYR A 229 -1.05 -2.53 14.11
C TYR A 229 -1.78 -3.58 13.28
N GLU A 230 -2.54 -3.19 12.26
CA GLU A 230 -3.17 -4.14 11.34
C GLU A 230 -2.11 -4.99 10.63
N LYS A 231 -1.05 -4.37 10.10
CA LYS A 231 0.06 -5.09 9.44
C LYS A 231 0.75 -6.06 10.41
N GLN A 232 1.01 -5.62 11.64
CA GLN A 232 1.62 -6.46 12.68
C GLN A 232 0.74 -7.66 13.05
N LEU A 233 -0.57 -7.43 13.24
CA LEU A 233 -1.51 -8.50 13.54
C LEU A 233 -1.67 -9.47 12.37
N GLN A 234 -1.70 -8.99 11.12
CA GLN A 234 -1.73 -9.84 9.94
C GLN A 234 -0.46 -10.70 9.83
N HIS A 235 0.72 -10.15 10.16
CA HIS A 235 1.97 -10.90 10.22
C HIS A 235 1.89 -11.99 11.29
N LEU A 236 1.56 -11.64 12.54
CA LEU A 236 1.43 -12.61 13.64
C LEU A 236 0.41 -13.70 13.32
N LYS A 237 -0.70 -13.34 12.68
CA LYS A 237 -1.70 -14.32 12.24
C LYS A 237 -1.10 -15.35 11.27
N LYS A 238 -0.34 -14.89 10.27
CA LYS A 238 0.33 -15.78 9.30
C LYS A 238 1.35 -16.69 9.99
N GLU A 239 2.17 -16.14 10.89
CA GLU A 239 3.13 -16.93 11.66
C GLU A 239 2.43 -18.00 12.50
N CYS A 240 1.33 -17.66 13.19
CA CYS A 240 0.54 -18.65 13.92
C CYS A 240 -0.10 -19.70 13.01
N GLU A 241 -0.51 -19.34 11.79
CA GLU A 241 -1.04 -20.31 10.81
C GLU A 241 0.06 -21.25 10.30
N LEU A 242 1.28 -20.74 10.06
CA LEU A 242 2.44 -21.55 9.68
C LEU A 242 2.85 -22.51 10.81
N ILE A 243 2.99 -22.01 12.05
CA ILE A 243 3.33 -22.85 13.20
C ILE A 243 2.30 -23.95 13.42
N LYS A 244 1.01 -23.67 13.19
CA LYS A 244 -0.05 -24.70 13.26
C LYS A 244 0.13 -25.76 12.19
N GLN A 245 0.41 -25.36 10.95
CA GLN A 245 0.66 -26.31 9.86
C GLN A 245 1.89 -27.16 10.15
N ASP A 246 3.00 -26.55 10.59
CA ASP A 246 4.23 -27.27 10.95
C ASP A 246 3.99 -28.26 12.08
N LEU A 247 3.18 -27.90 13.09
CA LEU A 247 2.81 -28.80 14.17
C LEU A 247 1.94 -29.96 13.68
N GLU A 248 0.93 -29.68 12.85
CA GLU A 248 0.09 -30.72 12.24
C GLU A 248 0.89 -31.70 11.38
N ASP A 249 1.93 -31.21 10.68
CA ASP A 249 2.81 -32.04 9.88
C ASP A 249 3.76 -32.87 10.75
N TRP A 250 4.31 -32.28 11.81
CA TRP A 250 5.10 -33.01 12.80
C TRP A 250 4.29 -34.12 13.50
N GLU A 251 3.04 -33.86 13.85
CA GLU A 251 2.13 -34.86 14.45
C GLU A 251 1.83 -36.03 13.50
N LYS A 252 1.79 -35.79 12.18
CA LYS A 252 1.64 -36.86 11.19
C LYS A 252 2.91 -37.70 11.04
N GLU A 253 4.09 -37.09 11.18
CA GLU A 253 5.38 -37.79 11.13
C GLU A 253 5.67 -38.58 12.41
N HIS A 254 5.13 -38.14 13.56
CA HIS A 254 5.25 -38.81 14.85
C HIS A 254 3.88 -39.21 15.42
N PRO A 255 3.14 -40.13 14.75
CA PRO A 255 1.89 -40.61 15.28
C PRO A 255 2.14 -41.35 16.60
N ARG A 256 1.37 -41.01 17.63
CA ARG A 256 1.37 -41.72 18.91
C ARG A 256 0.93 -43.17 18.77
#